data_AF-A0A4Y8L0P9-F1
#
_entry.id   AF-A0A4Y8L0P9-F1
#
_cell.length_a   1.000
_cell.length_b   1.000
_cell.length_c   1.000
_cell.angle_alpha   90.00
_cell.angle_beta   90.00
_cell.angle_gamma   90.00
#
_symmetry.space_group_name_H-M   'P 1'
#
loop_
_entity.id
_entity.type
_entity.pdbx_description
1 polymer ?
#
loop_
_entity_poly.entity_id
_entity_poly.type
_entity_poly.pdbx_seq_one_letter_code
_entity_poly.pdbx_strand_id
1 'polypeptide(L)'
;MNLLQKKTLPVEEANGWYLMQTEKRYWDEDFLNEDTGNVSTVERYETLCGKGTQINDILKSLLIENDIKTVKVSNIPLLGQQEKNLNLWGTDVKILTGKGNKKSYIVTADSPAAAEVFISEYLEVNLEATFKLIKINEQDYQKVIKIYDSEKEQLKLNKKRICWYKAQIYSLFDDGEDEGEGSSAGSRNVLVQATSFDKAMAAIKAVMTQNEFDSIYNTFKKLEELSIVDVFMPDENLVYYSDEDLTKITVED
;
A
#
# COMPACT_ATOMS: atom_id res chain seq x y z
N MET A 1 -10.77 -23.40 -28.90
CA MET A 1 -9.83 -22.51 -28.18
C MET A 1 -9.33 -23.26 -26.97
N ASN A 2 -8.02 -23.43 -26.81
CA ASN A 2 -7.47 -23.94 -25.54
C ASN A 2 -7.72 -22.87 -24.47
N LEU A 3 -8.37 -23.26 -23.38
CA LEU A 3 -8.51 -22.40 -22.20
C LEU A 3 -7.11 -22.07 -21.65
N LEU A 4 -6.92 -20.82 -21.23
CA LEU A 4 -5.71 -20.38 -20.56
C LEU A 4 -5.56 -21.14 -19.23
N GLN A 5 -4.50 -21.91 -19.10
CA GLN A 5 -4.11 -22.61 -17.88
C GLN A 5 -2.91 -21.89 -17.27
N LYS A 6 -2.94 -21.66 -15.96
CA LYS A 6 -1.90 -21.00 -15.18
C LYS A 6 -1.51 -21.91 -14.02
N LYS A 7 -0.21 -22.07 -13.77
CA LYS A 7 0.31 -22.90 -12.67
C LYS A 7 1.57 -22.27 -12.09
N THR A 8 1.86 -22.56 -10.83
CA THR A 8 3.21 -22.42 -10.27
C THR A 8 3.82 -23.82 -10.26
N LEU A 9 4.97 -24.00 -10.90
CA LEU A 9 5.66 -25.28 -10.99
C LEU A 9 7.12 -25.14 -10.53
N PRO A 10 7.73 -26.21 -10.00
CA PRO A 10 9.18 -26.33 -9.94
C PRO A 10 9.79 -26.11 -11.31
N VAL A 11 10.94 -25.44 -11.39
CA VAL A 11 11.60 -25.13 -12.68
C VAL A 11 11.90 -26.39 -13.48
N GLU A 12 12.26 -27.48 -12.80
CA GLU A 12 12.58 -28.78 -13.38
C GLU A 12 11.40 -29.36 -14.19
N GLU A 13 10.17 -29.09 -13.74
CA GLU A 13 8.93 -29.61 -14.32
C GLU A 13 8.29 -28.65 -15.35
N ALA A 14 8.85 -27.44 -15.51
CA ALA A 14 8.22 -26.37 -16.27
C ALA A 14 8.50 -26.42 -17.79
N ASN A 15 9.16 -27.48 -18.29
CA ASN A 15 9.56 -27.58 -19.69
C ASN A 15 8.34 -27.53 -20.64
N GLY A 16 8.45 -26.72 -21.71
CA GLY A 16 7.40 -26.54 -22.70
C GLY A 16 6.30 -25.53 -22.31
N TRP A 17 6.24 -25.07 -21.04
CA TRP A 17 5.37 -23.99 -20.62
C TRP A 17 5.96 -22.61 -20.92
N TYR A 18 5.14 -21.56 -20.88
CA TYR A 18 5.56 -20.18 -21.10
C TYR A 18 5.58 -19.39 -19.79
N LEU A 19 6.62 -18.60 -19.55
CA LEU A 19 6.73 -17.75 -18.36
C LEU A 19 5.62 -16.70 -18.29
N MET A 20 5.03 -16.52 -17.11
CA MET A 20 3.98 -15.52 -16.87
C MET A 20 4.52 -14.15 -16.43
N GLN A 21 5.79 -14.08 -16.05
CA GLN A 21 6.46 -12.88 -15.59
C GLN A 21 7.91 -12.89 -16.09
N THR A 22 8.54 -11.72 -16.11
CA THR A 22 9.97 -11.58 -16.40
C THR A 22 10.75 -11.99 -15.17
N GLU A 23 11.62 -12.99 -15.28
CA GLU A 23 12.46 -13.43 -14.18
C GLU A 23 13.75 -12.60 -14.15
N LYS A 24 14.09 -12.12 -12.95
CA LYS A 24 15.20 -11.20 -12.72
C LYS A 24 16.09 -11.73 -11.60
N ARG A 25 17.39 -11.47 -11.71
CA ARG A 25 18.35 -11.64 -10.63
C ARG A 25 18.59 -10.28 -9.99
N TYR A 26 18.54 -10.23 -8.66
CA TYR A 26 18.85 -9.03 -7.88
C TYR A 26 20.15 -9.22 -7.12
N TRP A 27 20.91 -8.14 -6.95
CA TRP A 27 22.09 -8.11 -6.07
C TRP A 27 22.33 -6.69 -5.55
N ASP A 28 22.90 -6.61 -4.36
CA ASP A 28 23.27 -5.35 -3.73
C ASP A 28 24.68 -4.95 -4.17
N GLU A 29 24.85 -3.68 -4.53
CA GLU A 29 26.14 -3.09 -4.85
C GLU A 29 26.40 -1.92 -3.89
N ASP A 30 27.46 -2.05 -3.10
CA ASP A 30 27.87 -1.05 -2.12
C ASP A 30 28.80 -0.02 -2.77
N PHE A 31 28.41 1.24 -2.71
CA PHE A 31 29.21 2.36 -3.17
C PHE A 31 29.72 3.15 -1.97
N LEU A 32 31.04 3.27 -1.85
CA LEU A 32 31.67 4.16 -0.89
C LEU A 32 31.65 5.58 -1.48
N ASN A 33 30.96 6.49 -0.82
CA ASN A 33 31.02 7.90 -1.17
C ASN A 33 32.32 8.50 -0.60
N GLU A 34 33.31 8.77 -1.45
CA GLU A 34 34.64 9.25 -1.04
C GLU A 34 34.61 10.62 -0.34
N ASP A 35 33.60 11.46 -0.60
CA ASP A 35 33.45 12.79 0.00
C ASP A 35 32.89 12.74 1.43
N THR A 36 32.07 11.73 1.74
CA THR A 36 31.36 11.61 3.03
C THR A 36 31.80 10.43 3.88
N GLY A 37 32.51 9.45 3.30
CA GLY A 37 32.90 8.20 3.95
C GLY A 37 31.74 7.23 4.20
N ASN A 38 30.53 7.55 3.73
CA ASN A 38 29.34 6.71 3.89
C ASN A 38 29.26 5.65 2.79
N VAL A 39 28.82 4.45 3.16
CA VAL A 39 28.48 3.38 2.21
C VAL A 39 26.99 3.50 1.87
N SER A 40 26.69 3.69 0.59
CA SER A 40 25.33 3.59 0.07
C SER A 40 25.16 2.27 -0.67
N THR A 41 24.23 1.43 -0.21
CA THR A 41 23.86 0.19 -0.88
C THR A 41 22.78 0.48 -1.93
N VAL A 42 22.99 0.02 -3.16
CA VAL A 42 22.02 0.15 -4.26
C VAL A 42 21.66 -1.26 -4.75
N GLU A 43 20.37 -1.57 -4.75
CA GLU A 43 19.87 -2.82 -5.34
C GLU A 43 19.90 -2.71 -6.87
N ARG A 44 20.60 -3.64 -7.52
CA ARG A 44 20.67 -3.79 -8.97
C ARG A 44 19.88 -5.01 -9.39
N TYR A 45 19.46 -5.03 -10.66
CA TYR A 45 18.85 -6.21 -11.25
C TYR A 45 19.29 -6.45 -12.69
N GLU A 46 19.32 -7.72 -13.07
CA GLU A 46 19.51 -8.21 -14.43
C GLU A 46 18.30 -9.04 -14.82
N THR A 47 17.82 -8.86 -16.06
CA THR A 47 16.75 -9.72 -16.59
C THR A 47 17.35 -11.02 -17.10
N LEU A 48 16.95 -12.14 -16.49
CA LEU A 48 17.38 -13.47 -16.92
C LEU A 48 16.60 -13.94 -18.15
N CYS A 49 15.28 -13.78 -18.12
CA CYS A 49 14.42 -14.14 -19.24
C CYS A 49 13.09 -13.37 -19.20
N GLY A 50 12.58 -13.08 -20.40
CA GLY A 50 11.37 -12.29 -20.58
C GLY A 50 10.08 -13.07 -20.31
N LYS A 51 9.04 -12.36 -19.90
CA LYS A 51 7.67 -12.87 -19.89
C LYS A 51 7.29 -13.44 -21.26
N GLY A 52 6.57 -14.54 -21.28
CA GLY A 52 6.09 -15.19 -22.49
C GLY A 52 7.14 -16.04 -23.22
N THR A 53 8.38 -16.09 -22.73
CA THR A 53 9.40 -17.01 -23.24
C THR A 53 9.02 -18.45 -22.88
N GLN A 54 9.15 -19.36 -23.86
CA GLN A 54 8.95 -20.79 -23.62
C GLN A 54 10.15 -21.36 -22.85
N ILE A 55 9.85 -22.10 -21.79
CA ILE A 55 10.86 -22.75 -20.97
C ILE A 55 11.40 -23.97 -21.72
N ASN A 56 12.71 -23.98 -21.92
CA ASN A 56 13.49 -25.08 -22.46
C ASN A 56 14.60 -25.46 -21.46
N ASP A 57 15.41 -26.48 -21.79
CA ASP A 57 16.48 -26.96 -20.90
C ASP A 57 17.52 -25.87 -20.57
N ILE A 58 17.81 -24.96 -21.50
CA ILE A 58 18.74 -23.84 -21.28
C ILE A 58 18.16 -22.85 -20.26
N LEU A 59 16.89 -22.46 -20.42
CA LEU A 59 16.21 -21.56 -19.49
C LEU A 59 16.12 -22.17 -18.09
N LYS A 60 15.83 -23.48 -17.99
CA LYS A 60 15.79 -24.16 -16.69
C LYS A 60 17.14 -24.09 -15.98
N SER A 61 18.23 -24.41 -16.67
CA SER A 61 19.58 -24.31 -16.10
C SER A 61 19.88 -22.88 -15.63
N LEU A 62 19.57 -21.88 -16.45
CA LEU A 62 19.76 -20.47 -16.10
C LEU A 62 18.98 -20.07 -14.83
N LEU A 63 17.71 -20.48 -14.72
CA LEU A 63 16.87 -20.17 -13.56
C LEU A 63 17.39 -20.85 -12.29
N ILE A 64 17.75 -22.13 -12.38
CA ILE A 64 18.27 -22.91 -11.25
C ILE A 64 19.62 -22.35 -10.77
N GLU A 65 20.52 -21.99 -11.69
CA GLU A 65 21.82 -21.37 -11.36
C GLU A 65 21.68 -20.03 -10.64
N ASN A 66 20.53 -19.35 -10.79
CA ASN A 66 20.21 -18.09 -10.11
C ASN A 66 19.24 -18.28 -8.91
N ASP A 67 19.19 -19.48 -8.33
CA ASP A 67 18.37 -19.86 -7.15
C ASP A 67 16.85 -19.68 -7.33
N ILE A 68 16.36 -19.64 -8.57
CA ILE A 68 14.92 -19.62 -8.86
C ILE A 68 14.41 -21.06 -8.90
N LYS A 69 13.70 -21.47 -7.83
CA LYS A 69 13.21 -22.84 -7.66
C LYS A 69 11.84 -23.09 -8.29
N THR A 70 11.01 -22.06 -8.35
CA THR A 70 9.63 -22.17 -8.85
C THR A 70 9.29 -21.00 -9.75
N VAL A 71 8.53 -21.27 -10.81
CA VAL A 71 8.09 -20.27 -11.78
C VAL A 71 6.59 -20.31 -12.01
N LYS A 72 6.00 -19.15 -12.27
CA LYS A 72 4.61 -19.03 -12.72
C LYS A 72 4.55 -19.18 -14.23
N VAL A 73 3.78 -20.15 -14.70
CA VAL A 73 3.76 -20.55 -16.10
C VAL A 73 2.35 -20.67 -16.67
N SER A 74 2.27 -20.55 -17.99
CA SER A 74 1.04 -20.62 -18.77
C SER A 74 1.19 -21.51 -20.00
N ASN A 75 0.09 -22.10 -20.45
CA ASN A 75 0.08 -23.01 -21.61
C ASN A 75 0.16 -22.27 -22.97
N ILE A 76 0.04 -20.94 -22.97
CA ILE A 76 0.16 -20.07 -24.13
C ILE A 76 1.00 -18.83 -23.75
N PRO A 77 1.75 -18.22 -24.68
CA PRO A 77 2.58 -17.06 -24.37
C PRO A 77 1.72 -15.85 -23.98
N LEU A 78 1.99 -15.26 -22.82
CA LEU A 78 1.35 -14.01 -22.37
C LEU A 78 2.21 -12.82 -22.78
N LEU A 79 1.76 -12.03 -23.75
CA LEU A 79 2.54 -10.91 -24.29
C LEU A 79 2.37 -9.61 -23.50
N GLY A 80 1.15 -9.33 -23.03
CA GLY A 80 0.85 -8.10 -22.28
C GLY A 80 1.17 -8.25 -20.79
N GLN A 81 1.66 -7.17 -20.17
CA GLN A 81 1.74 -7.04 -18.72
C GLN A 81 0.68 -6.05 -18.26
N GLN A 82 -0.17 -6.48 -17.33
CA GLN A 82 -1.06 -5.56 -16.66
C GLN A 82 -0.25 -4.85 -15.58
N GLU A 83 -0.16 -3.52 -15.69
CA GLU A 83 0.24 -2.69 -14.58
C GLU A 83 -0.89 -2.71 -13.55
N LYS A 84 -0.56 -3.14 -12.33
CA LYS A 84 -1.52 -3.25 -11.24
C LYS A 84 -1.29 -2.05 -10.33
N ASN A 85 -2.23 -1.12 -10.33
CA ASN A 85 -2.22 -0.02 -9.37
C ASN A 85 -2.84 -0.51 -8.07
N LEU A 86 -2.16 -0.23 -6.97
CA LEU A 86 -2.66 -0.53 -5.63
C LEU A 86 -3.59 0.60 -5.20
N ASN A 87 -4.88 0.27 -5.04
CA ASN A 87 -5.89 1.21 -4.57
C ASN A 87 -6.27 0.88 -3.12
N LEU A 88 -6.94 1.83 -2.47
CA LEU A 88 -7.44 1.66 -1.12
C LEU A 88 -8.88 1.18 -1.16
N TRP A 89 -9.16 0.10 -0.45
CA TRP A 89 -10.48 -0.53 -0.41
C TRP A 89 -11.02 -0.54 1.01
N GLY A 90 -12.18 0.08 1.20
CA GLY A 90 -12.94 0.03 2.43
C GLY A 90 -13.78 -1.25 2.44
N THR A 91 -13.59 -2.10 3.44
CA THR A 91 -14.30 -3.37 3.60
C THR A 91 -15.17 -3.32 4.87
N ASP A 92 -16.49 -3.49 4.69
CA ASP A 92 -17.45 -3.54 5.78
C ASP A 92 -17.77 -4.98 6.13
N VAL A 93 -17.60 -5.35 7.39
CA VAL A 93 -17.82 -6.71 7.89
C VAL A 93 -18.81 -6.69 9.05
N LYS A 94 -19.76 -7.63 9.05
CA LYS A 94 -20.67 -7.88 10.16
C LYS A 94 -20.24 -9.13 10.89
N ILE A 95 -19.96 -9.01 12.19
CA ILE A 95 -19.74 -10.17 13.06
C ILE A 95 -21.11 -10.75 13.42
N LEU A 96 -21.30 -12.06 13.22
CA LEU A 96 -22.59 -12.73 13.40
C LEU A 96 -22.82 -13.25 14.82
N THR A 97 -21.82 -13.22 15.69
CA THR A 97 -21.95 -13.56 17.11
C THR A 97 -22.34 -12.32 17.95
N GLY A 98 -23.35 -12.46 18.82
CA GLY A 98 -23.83 -11.41 19.73
C GLY A 98 -24.67 -10.31 19.06
N LYS A 99 -24.69 -9.09 19.65
CA LYS A 99 -25.25 -7.90 18.98
C LYS A 99 -24.31 -7.55 17.83
N GLY A 100 -24.61 -8.05 16.63
CA GLY A 100 -23.72 -7.98 15.47
C GLY A 100 -23.26 -6.57 15.15
N ASN A 101 -22.03 -6.25 15.57
CA ASN A 101 -21.41 -4.96 15.33
C ASN A 101 -20.80 -4.95 13.93
N LYS A 102 -21.11 -3.89 13.18
CA LYS A 102 -20.45 -3.60 11.92
C LYS A 102 -19.05 -3.08 12.23
N LYS A 103 -18.05 -3.66 11.59
CA LYS A 103 -16.65 -3.22 11.62
C LYS A 103 -16.22 -2.90 10.20
N SER A 104 -15.50 -1.82 10.02
CA SER A 104 -14.97 -1.41 8.73
C SER A 104 -13.44 -1.47 8.76
N TYR A 105 -12.81 -1.82 7.65
CA TYR A 105 -11.36 -1.85 7.51
C TYR A 105 -10.97 -1.17 6.21
N ILE A 106 -9.74 -0.66 6.13
CA ILE A 106 -9.17 -0.15 4.87
C ILE A 106 -7.99 -1.03 4.52
N VAL A 107 -7.94 -1.54 3.29
CA VAL A 107 -6.88 -2.41 2.80
C VAL A 107 -6.34 -1.90 1.48
N THR A 108 -5.03 -1.93 1.31
CA THR A 108 -4.39 -1.71 0.00
C THR A 108 -4.46 -2.99 -0.81
N ALA A 109 -5.06 -2.93 -1.99
CA ALA A 109 -5.15 -4.07 -2.90
C ALA A 109 -5.27 -3.63 -4.36
N ASP A 110 -4.89 -4.50 -5.28
CA ASP A 110 -4.98 -4.26 -6.74
C ASP A 110 -6.43 -4.35 -7.28
N SER A 111 -7.37 -4.83 -6.47
CA SER A 111 -8.74 -5.11 -6.88
C SER A 111 -9.64 -5.36 -5.65
N PRO A 112 -10.97 -5.22 -5.79
CA PRO A 112 -11.90 -5.51 -4.70
C PRO A 112 -11.88 -7.00 -4.31
N ALA A 113 -11.58 -7.90 -5.26
CA ALA A 113 -11.45 -9.33 -4.98
C ALA A 113 -10.19 -9.65 -4.16
N ALA A 114 -9.06 -8.99 -4.45
CA ALA A 114 -7.86 -9.14 -3.63
C ALA A 114 -8.07 -8.55 -2.23
N ALA A 115 -8.79 -7.44 -2.11
CA ALA A 115 -9.20 -6.88 -0.82
C ALA A 115 -10.06 -7.85 0.00
N GLU A 116 -11.01 -8.55 -0.65
CA GLU A 116 -11.84 -9.59 -0.03
C GLU A 116 -10.99 -10.75 0.50
N VAL A 117 -10.08 -11.28 -0.31
CA VAL A 117 -9.19 -12.38 0.09
C VAL A 117 -8.36 -11.97 1.30
N PHE A 118 -7.69 -10.81 1.23
CA PHE A 118 -6.85 -10.32 2.32
C PHE A 118 -7.62 -10.17 3.64
N ILE A 119 -8.78 -9.49 3.61
CA ILE A 119 -9.54 -9.26 4.84
C ILE A 119 -10.12 -10.55 5.40
N SER A 120 -10.49 -11.50 4.54
CA SER A 120 -11.02 -12.80 4.96
C SER A 120 -9.94 -13.60 5.67
N GLU A 121 -8.75 -13.73 5.07
CA GLU A 121 -7.60 -14.42 5.68
C GLU A 121 -7.20 -13.79 7.02
N TYR A 122 -7.12 -12.45 7.08
CA TYR A 122 -6.82 -11.74 8.32
C TYR A 122 -7.86 -12.04 9.42
N LEU A 123 -9.16 -11.99 9.10
CA LEU A 123 -10.21 -12.24 10.08
C LEU A 123 -10.27 -13.71 10.50
N GLU A 124 -10.07 -14.66 9.59
CA GLU A 124 -10.04 -16.09 9.92
C GLU A 124 -8.93 -16.43 10.92
N VAL A 125 -7.79 -15.74 10.84
CA VAL A 125 -6.68 -15.91 11.78
C VAL A 125 -6.92 -15.19 13.12
N ASN A 126 -7.57 -14.03 13.11
CA ASN A 126 -7.60 -13.12 14.26
C ASN A 126 -8.98 -13.00 14.95
N LEU A 127 -10.03 -13.64 14.43
CA LEU A 127 -11.39 -13.50 14.93
C LEU A 127 -12.04 -14.87 15.18
N GLU A 128 -12.28 -15.18 16.46
CA GLU A 128 -13.06 -16.35 16.88
C GLU A 128 -14.58 -16.12 16.74
N ALA A 129 -15.04 -15.82 15.53
CA ALA A 129 -16.46 -15.64 15.24
C ALA A 129 -16.77 -15.84 13.76
N THR A 130 -18.00 -16.24 13.45
CA THR A 130 -18.51 -16.16 12.08
C THR A 130 -18.71 -14.70 11.70
N PHE A 131 -18.21 -14.32 10.53
CA PHE A 131 -18.38 -12.98 9.98
C PHE A 131 -18.99 -13.04 8.58
N LYS A 132 -19.55 -11.91 8.15
CA LYS A 132 -20.08 -11.71 6.81
C LYS A 132 -19.55 -10.40 6.25
N LEU A 133 -18.86 -10.48 5.11
CA LEU A 133 -18.52 -9.31 4.32
C LEU A 133 -19.81 -8.69 3.73
N ILE A 134 -20.00 -7.39 3.95
CA ILE A 134 -21.20 -6.64 3.55
C ILE A 134 -20.95 -5.84 2.28
N LYS A 135 -19.79 -5.16 2.23
CA LYS A 135 -19.50 -4.17 1.20
C LYS A 135 -17.99 -4.02 1.02
N ILE A 136 -17.55 -3.86 -0.22
CA ILE A 136 -16.20 -3.43 -0.58
C ILE A 136 -16.33 -2.25 -1.53
N ASN A 137 -15.73 -1.12 -1.14
CA ASN A 137 -15.74 0.10 -1.94
C ASN A 137 -14.34 0.72 -1.99
N GLU A 138 -13.96 1.17 -3.17
CA GLU A 138 -12.78 2.00 -3.34
C GLU A 138 -12.87 3.27 -2.49
N GLN A 139 -11.75 3.66 -1.91
CA GLN A 139 -11.61 4.84 -1.07
C GLN A 139 -10.73 5.86 -1.78
N ASP A 140 -11.26 7.06 -1.90
CA ASP A 140 -10.52 8.21 -2.44
C ASP A 140 -9.71 8.87 -1.31
N TYR A 141 -8.65 8.22 -0.82
CA TYR A 141 -7.65 8.86 0.04
C TYR A 141 -6.40 9.12 -0.78
N GLN A 142 -6.05 10.39 -0.92
CA GLN A 142 -4.89 10.82 -1.71
C GLN A 142 -3.58 10.71 -0.91
N LYS A 143 -3.64 10.72 0.43
CA LYS A 143 -2.45 10.66 1.28
C LYS A 143 -2.70 9.93 2.59
N VAL A 144 -1.71 9.14 3.03
CA VAL A 144 -1.74 8.43 4.31
C VAL A 144 -0.46 8.75 5.07
N ILE A 145 -0.63 9.17 6.31
CA ILE A 145 0.43 9.65 7.19
C ILE A 145 0.51 8.72 8.41
N LYS A 146 1.69 8.14 8.68
CA LYS A 146 1.94 7.27 9.83
C LYS A 146 2.99 7.86 10.77
N ILE A 147 2.95 7.46 12.04
CA ILE A 147 4.08 7.67 12.96
C ILE A 147 5.16 6.62 12.71
N TYR A 148 6.42 6.91 13.07
CA TYR A 148 7.48 5.91 13.01
C TYR A 148 7.18 4.70 13.91
N ASP A 149 7.61 3.51 13.46
CA ASP A 149 7.38 2.28 14.23
C ASP A 149 8.14 2.29 15.58
N SER A 150 9.33 2.90 15.64
CA SER A 150 10.07 3.09 16.89
C SER A 150 9.29 3.91 17.92
N GLU A 151 8.60 4.96 17.49
CA GLU A 151 7.72 5.75 18.36
C GLU A 151 6.47 4.96 18.75
N LYS A 152 5.88 4.21 17.81
CA LYS A 152 4.72 3.34 18.07
C LYS A 152 5.02 2.30 19.14
N GLU A 153 6.20 1.68 19.12
CA GLU A 153 6.63 0.73 20.15
C GLU A 153 6.73 1.40 21.52
N GLN A 154 7.33 2.57 21.60
CA GLN A 154 7.41 3.35 22.84
C GLN A 154 6.02 3.74 23.36
N LEU A 155 5.11 4.13 22.47
CA LEU A 155 3.73 4.46 22.81
C LEU A 155 2.95 3.24 23.32
N LYS A 156 3.14 2.07 22.71
CA LYS A 156 2.58 0.80 23.21
C LYS A 156 3.12 0.48 24.60
N LEU A 157 4.42 0.65 24.84
CA LEU A 157 5.06 0.44 26.15
C LEU A 157 4.45 1.37 27.22
N ASN A 158 4.25 2.63 26.85
CA ASN A 158 3.64 3.68 27.66
C ASN A 158 2.12 3.57 27.77
N LYS A 159 1.52 2.52 27.19
CA LYS A 159 0.06 2.28 27.16
C LYS A 159 -0.74 3.45 26.59
N LYS A 160 -0.13 4.26 25.71
CA LYS A 160 -0.81 5.31 24.96
C LYS A 160 -1.52 4.69 23.77
N ARG A 161 -2.79 5.06 23.56
CA ARG A 161 -3.59 4.57 22.45
C ARG A 161 -3.28 5.35 21.18
N ILE A 162 -2.93 4.64 20.13
CA ILE A 162 -2.80 5.19 18.79
C ILE A 162 -4.15 5.07 18.08
N CYS A 163 -4.53 6.14 17.39
CA CYS A 163 -5.81 6.25 16.70
C CYS A 163 -5.58 6.70 15.26
N TRP A 164 -6.54 6.39 14.38
CA TRP A 164 -6.58 6.93 13.03
C TRP A 164 -7.57 8.09 12.94
N TYR A 165 -7.24 9.10 12.15
CA TYR A 165 -8.08 10.25 11.84
C TYR A 165 -8.24 10.42 10.33
N LYS A 166 -9.43 10.79 9.89
CA LYS A 166 -9.75 11.17 8.52
C LYS A 166 -9.92 12.69 8.46
N ALA A 167 -9.14 13.33 7.61
CA ALA A 167 -9.26 14.74 7.24
C ALA A 167 -9.75 14.88 5.80
N GLN A 168 -10.59 15.87 5.53
CA GLN A 168 -10.90 16.36 4.19
C GLN A 168 -10.47 17.82 4.08
N ILE A 169 -9.58 18.08 3.13
CA ILE A 169 -8.87 19.36 2.91
C ILE A 169 -9.34 19.92 1.57
N TYR A 170 -9.51 21.23 1.42
CA TYR A 170 -9.97 21.84 0.17
C TYR A 170 -8.96 22.85 -0.34
N SER A 171 -8.57 22.75 -1.62
CA SER A 171 -7.77 23.77 -2.31
C SER A 171 -8.69 24.82 -2.95
N LEU A 172 -8.24 26.08 -2.97
CA LEU A 172 -8.91 27.17 -3.70
C LEU A 172 -8.24 27.51 -5.04
N PHE A 173 -7.10 26.90 -5.37
CA PHE A 173 -6.48 27.13 -6.67
C PHE A 173 -7.27 26.38 -7.75
N ASP A 174 -8.15 27.13 -8.40
CA ASP A 174 -8.62 26.86 -9.75
C ASP A 174 -7.42 27.10 -10.66
N ASP A 175 -6.75 26.02 -11.09
CA ASP A 175 -5.75 26.10 -12.14
C ASP A 175 -6.50 26.56 -13.40
N GLY A 176 -6.56 27.87 -13.60
CA GLY A 176 -7.30 28.55 -14.66
C GLY A 176 -6.77 28.31 -16.07
N GLU A 177 -6.27 27.11 -16.37
CA GLU A 177 -5.89 26.63 -17.69
C GLU A 177 -6.17 25.12 -17.81
N ASP A 178 -7.44 24.72 -17.80
CA ASP A 178 -7.86 23.54 -18.56
C ASP A 178 -9.35 23.64 -18.89
N GLU A 179 -9.67 24.08 -20.11
CA GLU A 179 -10.95 23.77 -20.74
C GLU A 179 -10.98 22.27 -21.11
N GLY A 180 -11.07 21.43 -20.09
CA GLY A 180 -11.16 19.97 -20.21
C GLY A 180 -11.95 19.43 -19.03
N GLU A 181 -13.09 18.80 -19.33
CA GLU A 181 -14.06 18.18 -18.42
C GLU A 181 -13.63 17.99 -16.94
N GLY A 182 -14.10 18.89 -16.06
CA GLY A 182 -14.40 18.55 -14.67
C GLY A 182 -13.40 18.93 -13.57
N SER A 183 -12.75 20.10 -13.62
CA SER A 183 -12.05 20.65 -12.45
C SER A 183 -13.06 21.20 -11.42
N SER A 184 -13.48 20.36 -10.47
CA SER A 184 -14.08 20.85 -9.23
C SER A 184 -12.95 21.11 -8.24
N ALA A 185 -12.90 22.31 -7.62
CA ALA A 185 -12.02 22.64 -6.49
C ALA A 185 -11.70 21.40 -5.63
N GLY A 186 -10.51 20.83 -5.81
CA GLY A 186 -10.24 19.44 -5.45
C GLY A 186 -10.14 19.27 -3.94
N SER A 187 -11.11 18.58 -3.34
CA SER A 187 -10.98 18.17 -1.94
C SER A 187 -10.04 16.96 -1.83
N ARG A 188 -8.98 17.05 -1.04
CA ARG A 188 -8.07 15.94 -0.73
C ARG A 188 -8.47 15.30 0.61
N ASN A 189 -8.77 14.00 0.61
CA ASN A 189 -8.93 13.20 1.81
C ASN A 189 -7.57 12.62 2.27
N VAL A 190 -7.27 12.80 3.55
CA VAL A 190 -6.04 12.34 4.19
C VAL A 190 -6.38 11.42 5.36
N LEU A 191 -5.64 10.33 5.49
CA LEU A 191 -5.63 9.50 6.69
C LEU A 191 -4.36 9.77 7.49
N VAL A 192 -4.49 9.96 8.80
CA VAL A 192 -3.34 10.14 9.69
C VAL A 192 -3.46 9.28 10.94
N GLN A 193 -2.37 8.61 11.29
CA GLN A 193 -2.23 7.89 12.54
C GLN A 193 -1.60 8.80 13.60
N ALA A 194 -2.25 8.98 14.76
CA ALA A 194 -1.73 9.82 15.84
C ALA A 194 -2.26 9.41 17.22
N THR A 195 -1.63 9.94 18.29
CA THR A 195 -2.08 9.69 19.68
C THR A 195 -3.12 10.69 20.17
N SER A 196 -3.25 11.84 19.50
CA SER A 196 -4.21 12.88 19.83
C SER A 196 -4.60 13.65 18.57
N PHE A 197 -5.71 14.38 18.68
CA PHE A 197 -6.20 15.26 17.63
C PHE A 197 -5.17 16.33 17.26
N ASP A 198 -4.53 16.95 18.25
CA ASP A 198 -3.54 18.01 18.01
C ASP A 198 -2.32 17.50 17.25
N LYS A 199 -1.84 16.29 17.58
CA LYS A 199 -0.73 15.66 16.85
C LYS A 199 -1.12 15.28 15.43
N ALA A 200 -2.34 14.77 15.24
CA ALA A 200 -2.86 14.47 13.91
C ALA A 200 -2.92 15.73 13.04
N MET A 201 -3.36 16.85 13.61
CA MET A 201 -3.39 18.15 12.93
C MET A 201 -1.99 18.66 12.60
N ALA A 202 -1.05 18.56 13.54
CA ALA A 202 0.33 18.95 13.32
C ALA A 202 1.00 18.11 12.22
N ALA A 203 0.78 16.80 12.21
CA ALA A 203 1.33 15.89 11.20
C ALA A 203 0.80 16.19 9.80
N ILE A 204 -0.49 16.52 9.67
CA ILE A 204 -1.04 16.93 8.39
C ILE A 204 -0.43 18.28 7.95
N LYS A 205 -0.29 19.26 8.85
CA LYS A 205 0.36 20.54 8.54
C LYS A 205 1.84 20.39 8.16
N ALA A 206 2.55 19.44 8.77
CA ALA A 206 3.94 19.13 8.44
C ALA A 206 4.10 18.65 7.00
N VAL A 207 3.13 17.85 6.55
CA VAL A 207 3.22 17.03 5.35
C VAL A 207 2.47 17.66 4.17
N MET A 208 1.55 18.58 4.44
CA MET A 208 0.85 19.39 3.45
C MET A 208 1.50 20.77 3.47
N THR A 209 2.20 21.14 2.40
CA THR A 209 2.82 22.46 2.22
C THR A 209 1.79 23.56 2.51
N GLN A 210 2.13 24.49 3.42
CA GLN A 210 1.23 25.56 3.87
C GLN A 210 0.70 26.46 2.74
N ASN A 211 1.35 26.47 1.57
CA ASN A 211 1.07 27.39 0.47
C ASN A 211 0.01 26.90 -0.54
N GLU A 212 -0.59 25.70 -0.39
CA GLU A 212 -1.56 25.14 -1.35
C GLU A 212 -3.03 25.16 -0.88
N PHE A 213 -3.32 25.50 0.39
CA PHE A 213 -4.67 25.31 0.96
C PHE A 213 -5.11 26.47 1.87
N ASP A 214 -6.25 27.11 1.53
CA ASP A 214 -6.83 28.21 2.33
C ASP A 214 -7.61 27.71 3.56
N SER A 215 -8.20 26.51 3.48
CA SER A 215 -8.82 25.82 4.63
C SER A 215 -8.12 24.49 4.84
N ILE A 216 -7.46 24.33 5.99
CA ILE A 216 -6.75 23.09 6.29
C ILE A 216 -7.75 21.93 6.45
N TYR A 217 -9.00 22.16 6.92
CA TYR A 217 -9.98 21.09 7.10
C TYR A 217 -11.44 21.54 6.96
N ASN A 218 -12.22 20.83 6.14
CA ASN A 218 -13.69 20.92 6.11
C ASN A 218 -14.35 19.82 6.93
N THR A 219 -13.68 18.69 7.15
CA THR A 219 -14.14 17.65 8.09
C THR A 219 -12.92 16.96 8.68
N PHE A 220 -12.91 16.77 10.00
CA PHE A 220 -11.87 16.02 10.68
C PHE A 220 -12.52 15.11 11.75
N LYS A 221 -12.39 13.80 11.57
CA LYS A 221 -13.06 12.80 12.40
C LYS A 221 -12.13 11.66 12.78
N LYS A 222 -12.31 11.13 13.97
CA LYS A 222 -11.65 9.89 14.38
C LYS A 222 -12.28 8.70 13.64
N LEU A 223 -11.47 7.76 13.17
CA LEU A 223 -11.98 6.59 12.43
C LEU A 223 -12.91 5.70 13.27
N GLU A 224 -12.74 5.69 14.60
CA GLU A 224 -13.64 5.00 15.53
C GLU A 224 -15.09 5.50 15.43
N GLU A 225 -15.29 6.80 15.16
CA GLU A 225 -16.61 7.39 14.94
C GLU A 225 -17.22 6.95 13.60
N LEU A 226 -16.38 6.48 12.68
CA LEU A 226 -16.77 5.92 11.38
C LEU A 226 -16.87 4.38 11.41
N SER A 227 -16.72 3.76 12.58
CA SER A 227 -16.65 2.30 12.76
C SER A 227 -15.50 1.62 12.00
N ILE A 228 -14.46 2.37 11.63
CA ILE A 228 -13.26 1.82 11.00
C ILE A 228 -12.29 1.37 12.10
N VAL A 229 -11.91 0.09 12.03
CA VAL A 229 -11.13 -0.61 13.05
C VAL A 229 -9.65 -0.52 12.76
N ASP A 230 -9.23 -0.74 11.51
CA ASP A 230 -7.82 -0.70 11.14
C ASP A 230 -7.59 -0.39 9.66
N VAL A 231 -6.34 -0.05 9.34
CA VAL A 231 -5.86 0.35 8.02
C VAL A 231 -4.59 -0.44 7.68
N PHE A 232 -4.67 -1.27 6.65
CA PHE A 232 -3.58 -2.14 6.17
C PHE A 232 -3.01 -1.57 4.87
N MET A 233 -1.80 -1.02 4.94
CA MET A 233 -1.11 -0.45 3.79
C MET A 233 0.39 -0.79 3.83
N PRO A 234 0.98 -1.19 2.68
CA PRO A 234 2.42 -1.35 2.53
C PRO A 234 3.13 0.01 2.63
N ASP A 235 4.40 -0.01 3.02
CA ASP A 235 5.12 1.20 3.43
C ASP A 235 5.58 2.09 2.27
N GLU A 236 5.53 1.58 1.03
CA GLU A 236 6.06 2.21 -0.17
C GLU A 236 5.41 3.56 -0.55
N ASN A 237 4.21 3.87 -0.02
CA ASN A 237 3.46 5.11 -0.32
C ASN A 237 3.05 5.89 0.94
N LEU A 238 3.76 5.71 2.04
CA LEU A 238 3.42 6.33 3.31
C LEU A 238 4.37 7.47 3.66
N VAL A 239 3.79 8.54 4.19
CA VAL A 239 4.59 9.61 4.79
C VAL A 239 4.69 9.37 6.29
N TYR A 240 5.92 9.40 6.81
CA TYR A 240 6.19 9.24 8.23
C TYR A 240 6.39 10.59 8.90
N TYR A 241 6.03 10.68 10.18
CA TYR A 241 6.37 11.82 11.03
C TYR A 241 6.80 11.36 12.41
N SER A 242 7.66 12.16 13.05
CA SER A 242 8.05 12.05 14.45
C SER A 242 7.65 13.28 15.26
N ASP A 243 7.68 13.19 16.58
CA ASP A 243 7.47 14.37 17.44
C ASP A 243 8.48 15.49 17.15
N GLU A 244 9.71 15.15 16.74
CA GLU A 244 10.72 16.14 16.31
C GLU A 244 10.32 16.85 15.01
N ASP A 245 9.79 16.11 14.03
CA ASP A 245 9.33 16.68 12.77
C ASP A 245 8.18 17.67 12.97
N LEU A 246 7.31 17.40 13.95
CA LEU A 246 6.21 18.30 14.31
C LEU A 246 6.70 19.61 14.94
N THR A 247 7.79 19.56 15.73
CA THR A 247 8.30 20.75 16.43
C THR A 247 9.03 21.74 15.52
N LYS A 248 9.60 21.28 14.39
CA LYS A 248 10.28 22.15 13.42
C LYS A 248 9.32 23.17 12.81
N ILE A 249 8.05 22.79 12.62
CA ILE A 249 7.01 23.65 12.00
C ILE A 249 6.52 24.73 12.96
N THR A 250 6.64 24.54 14.28
CA THR A 250 6.24 25.55 15.28
C THR A 250 7.27 26.66 15.50
N VAL A 251 8.46 26.56 14.90
CA VAL A 251 9.54 27.55 15.05
C VAL A 251 9.64 28.49 13.84
N GLU A 252 9.00 28.13 12.72
CA GLU A 252 8.83 28.98 11.55
C GLU A 252 7.41 29.57 11.51
N ASP A 253 7.12 30.47 12.45
CA ASP A 253 6.01 31.45 12.38
C ASP A 253 6.60 32.87 12.37
#